data_AF-A0A0R2NFY7-F1
#
_entry.id   AF-A0A0R2NFY7-F1
#
_cell.length_a   1.000
_cell.length_b   1.000
_cell.length_c   1.000
_cell.angle_alpha   90.00
_cell.angle_beta   90.00
_cell.angle_gamma   90.00
#
_symmetry.space_group_name_H-M   'P 1'
#
loop_
_entity.id
_entity.type
_entity.pdbx_description
1 polymer ?
#
loop_
_entity_poly.entity_id
_entity_poly.type
_entity_poly.pdbx_seq_one_letter_code
_entity_poly.pdbx_strand_id
1 'polypeptide(L)'
;MIPVLIILGCLAIFNNTDKVHAQSVNSYIYNNNLKHASITNAQWAGFPHPDYEHGYGKPEGVVVHETGNPNSSIFGEISFMKGNYDLAFVHSFVDADRIINIANTNYGSWGAGYPANAKFVQFEQVEMHSAYSFASEVNNSAYYTAYLLHQYKLPCTFANANNGWNGTVFSHYATTMKWHSTDHVDPVTYFDNAGRQFFGQSYTMSDFFQLVQKYYGQTNSNSNSSKVSYVDIDASARIIPTNNILYNHVPGSGYKVKQITTASKLSNKNVLIDAKANVSYGQPYYRIRYRGKVLGWLYAAAFKNVNDGLNYSSAKATAKIKSNASHQIFNHIAESRFKNKVVTSAKSLANKKVDITDKAQKNNEKTGYYKISSGGKSLGWLYQSDLLDVTDNIQYTDTHFTARIKQNVTNDFYNHVTKSAYIIVKNNSGKSFKGKNLVINCKAHVPV
;
A
#
# COMPACT_ATOMS: atom_id res chain seq x y z
N MET A 1 -51.41 40.04 -57.61
CA MET A 1 -50.05 40.59 -57.48
C MET A 1 -49.59 40.37 -56.05
N ILE A 2 -48.76 39.36 -55.83
CA ILE A 2 -48.17 39.04 -54.52
C ILE A 2 -46.66 39.02 -54.73
N PRO A 3 -45.87 39.88 -54.06
CA PRO A 3 -44.43 39.69 -53.99
C PRO A 3 -44.02 39.09 -52.64
N VAL A 4 -43.38 37.92 -52.76
CA VAL A 4 -42.15 37.46 -52.09
C VAL A 4 -41.86 38.00 -50.68
N LEU A 5 -41.88 37.09 -49.69
CA LEU A 5 -41.18 37.23 -48.42
C LEU A 5 -40.08 36.16 -48.34
N ILE A 6 -38.83 36.62 -48.24
CA ILE A 6 -37.64 35.80 -48.01
C ILE A 6 -37.64 35.33 -46.56
N ILE A 7 -37.67 34.02 -46.33
CA ILE A 7 -37.45 33.43 -45.00
C ILE A 7 -36.05 32.80 -45.00
N LEU A 8 -35.14 33.43 -44.26
CA LEU A 8 -33.87 32.83 -43.84
C LEU A 8 -34.18 31.62 -42.93
N GLY A 9 -33.87 30.41 -43.40
CA GLY A 9 -33.83 29.23 -42.56
C GLY A 9 -32.55 29.22 -41.72
N CYS A 10 -32.65 29.47 -40.42
CA CYS A 10 -31.58 29.17 -39.48
C CYS A 10 -31.47 27.64 -39.34
N LEU A 11 -30.45 27.06 -39.96
CA LEU A 11 -30.03 25.68 -39.71
C LEU A 11 -29.32 25.63 -38.35
N ALA A 12 -30.01 25.14 -37.33
CA ALA A 12 -29.40 24.88 -36.02
C ALA A 12 -28.45 23.68 -36.15
N ILE A 13 -27.15 23.95 -36.16
CA ILE A 13 -26.10 22.93 -36.01
C ILE A 13 -26.15 22.48 -34.55
N PHE A 14 -26.74 21.31 -34.29
CA PHE A 14 -26.58 20.62 -33.02
C PHE A 14 -25.16 20.05 -32.96
N ASN A 15 -24.23 20.81 -32.35
CA ASN A 15 -22.98 20.25 -31.88
C ASN A 15 -23.29 19.31 -30.72
N ASN A 16 -23.40 18.01 -31.01
CA ASN A 16 -23.30 16.95 -30.01
C ASN A 16 -21.85 16.90 -29.52
N THR A 17 -21.48 17.81 -28.62
CA THR A 17 -20.35 17.57 -27.73
C THR A 17 -20.87 16.67 -26.63
N ASP A 18 -20.83 15.35 -26.86
CA ASP A 18 -20.92 14.39 -25.78
C ASP A 18 -19.86 14.79 -24.74
N LYS A 19 -20.33 15.30 -23.60
CA LYS A 19 -19.48 15.50 -22.44
C LYS A 19 -18.97 14.13 -22.05
N VAL A 20 -17.75 13.78 -22.49
CA VAL A 20 -17.05 12.57 -22.07
C VAL A 20 -17.06 12.54 -20.55
N HIS A 21 -17.89 11.66 -20.00
CA HIS A 21 -17.98 11.50 -18.56
C HIS A 21 -16.67 10.86 -18.12
N ALA A 22 -15.80 11.60 -17.44
CA ALA A 22 -14.54 11.07 -16.93
C ALA A 22 -14.83 9.81 -16.08
N GLN A 23 -14.36 8.67 -16.56
CA GLN A 23 -14.51 7.36 -15.93
C GLN A 23 -13.12 6.69 -15.97
N SER A 24 -12.65 6.16 -14.84
CA SER A 24 -11.36 5.47 -14.84
C SER A 24 -11.41 4.18 -15.66
N VAL A 25 -10.28 3.82 -16.29
CA VAL A 25 -10.11 2.57 -17.05
C VAL A 25 -10.60 1.36 -16.26
N ASN A 26 -10.14 1.21 -15.01
CA ASN A 26 -10.59 0.12 -14.12
C ASN A 26 -12.11 0.11 -13.93
N SER A 27 -12.73 1.27 -13.74
CA SER A 27 -14.20 1.36 -13.61
C SER A 27 -14.87 0.95 -14.92
N TYR A 28 -14.31 1.31 -16.08
CA TYR A 28 -14.82 0.88 -17.39
C TYR A 28 -14.74 -0.63 -17.57
N ILE A 29 -13.60 -1.25 -17.25
CA ILE A 29 -13.41 -2.71 -17.27
C ILE A 29 -14.51 -3.39 -16.43
N TYR A 30 -14.76 -2.88 -15.23
CA TYR A 30 -15.74 -3.47 -14.32
C TYR A 30 -17.18 -3.26 -14.76
N ASN A 31 -17.54 -2.04 -15.17
CA ASN A 31 -18.91 -1.71 -15.54
C ASN A 31 -19.35 -2.43 -16.83
N ASN A 32 -18.40 -2.68 -17.73
CA ASN A 32 -18.63 -3.45 -18.95
C ASN A 32 -18.41 -4.97 -18.77
N ASN A 33 -18.06 -5.41 -17.55
CA ASN A 33 -17.77 -6.81 -17.24
C ASN A 33 -16.78 -7.45 -18.22
N LEU A 34 -15.75 -6.70 -18.64
CA LEU A 34 -14.78 -7.17 -19.64
C LEU A 34 -14.13 -8.46 -19.15
N LYS A 35 -14.11 -9.46 -20.03
CA LYS A 35 -13.43 -10.73 -19.78
C LYS A 35 -11.97 -10.60 -20.18
N HIS A 36 -11.12 -11.35 -19.51
CA HIS A 36 -9.74 -11.51 -19.97
C HIS A 36 -9.68 -12.61 -21.03
N ALA A 37 -8.69 -12.52 -21.91
CA ALA A 37 -8.35 -13.54 -22.87
C ALA A 37 -7.88 -14.83 -22.17
N SER A 38 -7.94 -15.95 -22.89
CA SER A 38 -7.26 -17.18 -22.47
C SER A 38 -5.76 -17.06 -22.77
N ILE A 39 -4.93 -17.66 -21.91
CA ILE A 39 -3.49 -17.73 -22.11
C ILE A 39 -3.21 -18.82 -23.14
N THR A 40 -2.51 -18.47 -24.21
CA THR A 40 -2.07 -19.40 -25.25
C THR A 40 -0.56 -19.58 -25.20
N ASN A 41 -0.08 -20.76 -25.58
CA ASN A 41 1.34 -21.05 -25.67
C ASN A 41 1.71 -21.28 -27.13
N ALA A 42 2.59 -20.42 -27.66
CA ALA A 42 3.15 -20.47 -29.00
C ALA A 42 4.68 -20.34 -28.91
N GLN A 43 5.28 -21.10 -27.99
CA GLN A 43 6.71 -21.05 -27.71
C GLN A 43 7.53 -21.38 -28.95
N TRP A 44 8.59 -20.61 -29.19
CA TRP A 44 9.53 -20.87 -30.26
C TRP A 44 10.84 -21.42 -29.68
N ALA A 45 11.25 -22.60 -30.14
CA ALA A 45 12.44 -23.29 -29.65
C ALA A 45 13.76 -22.58 -29.97
N GLY A 46 13.75 -21.54 -30.81
CA GLY A 46 14.92 -20.75 -31.15
C GLY A 46 15.35 -19.75 -30.08
N PHE A 47 14.49 -19.42 -29.11
CA PHE A 47 14.86 -18.54 -28.01
C PHE A 47 15.86 -19.23 -27.06
N PRO A 48 16.84 -18.48 -26.53
CA PRO A 48 17.76 -19.01 -25.53
C PRO A 48 17.04 -19.26 -24.20
N HIS A 49 17.65 -20.09 -23.37
CA HIS A 49 17.14 -20.47 -22.04
C HIS A 49 18.08 -19.95 -20.93
N PRO A 50 18.20 -18.63 -20.73
CA PRO A 50 19.06 -18.09 -19.68
C PRO A 50 18.49 -18.45 -18.31
N ASP A 51 19.36 -18.80 -17.37
CA ASP A 51 18.93 -19.10 -16.01
C ASP A 51 18.51 -17.83 -15.27
N TYR A 52 17.46 -17.94 -14.43
CA TYR A 52 17.28 -16.99 -13.35
C TYR A 52 18.43 -17.11 -12.36
N GLU A 53 18.72 -16.06 -11.60
CA GLU A 53 19.82 -16.07 -10.62
C GLU A 53 19.64 -17.14 -9.51
N HIS A 54 18.39 -17.59 -9.31
CA HIS A 54 18.01 -18.62 -8.36
C HIS A 54 17.70 -19.97 -9.03
N GLY A 55 18.03 -20.09 -10.32
CA GLY A 55 17.88 -21.29 -11.13
C GLY A 55 16.50 -21.47 -11.75
N TYR A 56 16.32 -22.61 -12.41
CA TYR A 56 15.14 -22.95 -13.19
C TYR A 56 13.81 -22.76 -12.42
N GLY A 57 12.88 -22.03 -13.02
CA GLY A 57 11.54 -21.82 -12.48
C GLY A 57 11.50 -20.98 -11.20
N LYS A 58 12.52 -20.14 -10.97
CA LYS A 58 12.64 -19.26 -9.79
C LYS A 58 12.69 -17.76 -10.16
N PRO A 59 11.71 -17.22 -10.93
CA PRO A 59 11.59 -15.78 -11.05
C PRO A 59 11.21 -15.16 -9.69
N GLU A 60 11.59 -13.91 -9.50
CA GLU A 60 11.30 -13.08 -8.33
C GLU A 60 10.09 -12.14 -8.55
N GLY A 61 9.53 -12.11 -9.76
CA GLY A 61 8.51 -11.14 -10.14
C GLY A 61 8.21 -11.09 -11.63
N VAL A 62 7.47 -10.06 -12.01
CA VAL A 62 7.03 -9.77 -13.38
C VAL A 62 7.36 -8.31 -13.74
N VAL A 63 7.94 -8.09 -14.91
CA VAL A 63 8.07 -6.76 -15.53
C VAL A 63 7.01 -6.60 -16.60
N VAL A 64 6.27 -5.50 -16.50
CA VAL A 64 5.30 -5.03 -17.47
C VAL A 64 6.02 -4.06 -18.39
N HIS A 65 5.95 -4.31 -19.69
CA HIS A 65 6.50 -3.46 -20.74
C HIS A 65 5.40 -2.95 -21.68
N GLU A 66 5.78 -2.08 -22.59
CA GLU A 66 5.03 -1.82 -23.81
C GLU A 66 5.97 -1.73 -25.02
N THR A 67 5.45 -2.03 -26.20
CA THR A 67 6.23 -2.27 -27.44
C THR A 67 6.98 -1.06 -28.02
N GLY A 68 6.65 0.15 -27.59
CA GLY A 68 7.14 1.45 -28.07
C GLY A 68 6.68 1.79 -29.48
N ASN A 69 5.71 1.05 -30.03
CA ASN A 69 5.33 1.10 -31.43
C ASN A 69 3.82 1.21 -31.61
N PRO A 70 3.28 2.41 -31.87
CA PRO A 70 1.85 2.65 -32.02
C PRO A 70 1.27 2.12 -33.35
N ASN A 71 2.06 1.46 -34.20
CA ASN A 71 1.57 0.96 -35.50
C ASN A 71 1.71 -0.55 -35.65
N SER A 72 2.19 -1.25 -34.62
CA SER A 72 2.43 -2.68 -34.70
C SER A 72 1.19 -3.50 -34.31
N SER A 73 1.29 -4.80 -34.58
CA SER A 73 0.32 -5.80 -34.11
C SER A 73 1.05 -6.85 -33.31
N ILE A 74 0.34 -7.59 -32.47
CA ILE A 74 0.93 -8.65 -31.64
C ILE A 74 1.76 -9.65 -32.46
N PHE A 75 1.29 -10.03 -33.66
CA PHE A 75 2.01 -10.96 -34.52
C PHE A 75 3.17 -10.31 -35.27
N GLY A 76 3.06 -9.00 -35.58
CA GLY A 76 4.17 -8.21 -36.11
C GLY A 76 5.33 -8.16 -35.10
N GLU A 77 5.03 -7.84 -33.84
CA GLU A 77 6.00 -7.79 -32.75
C GLU A 77 6.63 -9.17 -32.47
N ILE A 78 5.82 -10.23 -32.38
CA ILE A 78 6.33 -11.59 -32.21
C ILE A 78 7.25 -11.99 -33.38
N SER A 79 6.88 -11.66 -34.62
CA SER A 79 7.69 -12.01 -35.80
C SER A 79 8.99 -11.23 -35.84
N PHE A 80 8.94 -9.93 -35.55
CA PHE A 80 10.12 -9.08 -35.44
C PHE A 80 11.06 -9.59 -34.35
N MET A 81 10.53 -9.91 -33.17
CA MET A 81 11.34 -10.38 -32.04
C MET A 81 11.99 -11.75 -32.30
N LYS A 82 11.33 -12.66 -33.02
CA LYS A 82 11.96 -13.93 -33.44
C LYS A 82 13.16 -13.70 -34.38
N GLY A 83 13.10 -12.68 -35.24
CA GLY A 83 14.19 -12.32 -36.14
C GLY A 83 15.34 -11.54 -35.49
N ASN A 84 15.11 -10.97 -34.30
CA ASN A 84 16.06 -10.07 -33.60
C ASN A 84 16.27 -10.48 -32.12
N TYR A 85 16.08 -11.76 -31.80
CA TYR A 85 16.04 -12.25 -30.42
C TYR A 85 17.37 -12.08 -29.68
N ASP A 86 18.47 -11.99 -30.43
CA ASP A 86 19.83 -11.76 -29.98
C ASP A 86 20.04 -10.35 -29.41
N LEU A 87 19.18 -9.40 -29.80
CA LEU A 87 19.13 -8.05 -29.22
C LEU A 87 18.25 -8.01 -27.97
N ALA A 88 17.02 -8.52 -28.10
CA ALA A 88 16.07 -8.56 -27.00
C ALA A 88 15.00 -9.61 -27.25
N PHE A 89 14.52 -10.23 -26.17
CA PHE A 89 13.28 -10.99 -26.21
C PHE A 89 12.57 -10.97 -24.87
N VAL A 90 11.23 -11.09 -24.90
CA VAL A 90 10.37 -11.26 -23.73
C VAL A 90 9.65 -12.61 -23.74
N HIS A 91 8.96 -12.94 -22.66
CA HIS A 91 8.28 -14.22 -22.53
C HIS A 91 6.93 -14.25 -23.22
N SER A 92 6.25 -13.11 -23.30
CA SER A 92 4.85 -13.06 -23.72
C SER A 92 4.51 -11.72 -24.32
N PHE A 93 3.47 -11.73 -25.16
CA PHE A 93 2.81 -10.50 -25.62
C PHE A 93 1.35 -10.51 -25.22
N VAL A 94 0.82 -9.31 -24.98
CA VAL A 94 -0.57 -9.07 -24.64
C VAL A 94 -1.14 -7.97 -25.55
N ASP A 95 -2.31 -8.23 -26.14
CA ASP A 95 -3.13 -7.23 -26.82
C ASP A 95 -4.55 -7.23 -26.23
N ALA A 96 -5.48 -6.52 -26.87
CA ALA A 96 -6.88 -6.46 -26.42
C ALA A 96 -7.58 -7.83 -26.37
N ASP A 97 -7.17 -8.79 -27.20
CA ASP A 97 -7.88 -10.04 -27.44
C ASP A 97 -7.10 -11.29 -27.00
N ARG A 98 -5.79 -11.16 -26.75
CA ARG A 98 -4.86 -12.30 -26.66
C ARG A 98 -3.82 -12.10 -25.56
N ILE A 99 -3.45 -13.23 -24.96
CA ILE A 99 -2.25 -13.39 -24.15
C ILE A 99 -1.48 -14.57 -24.78
N ILE A 100 -0.27 -14.31 -25.27
CA ILE A 100 0.51 -15.30 -26.02
C ILE A 100 1.89 -15.47 -25.37
N ASN A 101 2.14 -16.64 -24.81
CA ASN A 101 3.46 -17.03 -24.34
C ASN A 101 4.29 -17.55 -25.50
N ILE A 102 5.44 -16.94 -25.74
CA ILE A 102 6.33 -17.24 -26.87
C ILE A 102 7.71 -17.73 -26.43
N ALA A 103 8.05 -17.58 -25.14
CA ALA A 103 9.20 -18.22 -24.52
C ALA A 103 8.80 -18.91 -23.20
N ASN A 104 9.67 -19.77 -22.69
CA ASN A 104 9.43 -20.53 -21.47
C ASN A 104 9.72 -19.67 -20.23
N THR A 105 8.68 -19.38 -19.43
CA THR A 105 8.76 -18.54 -18.22
C THR A 105 9.57 -19.17 -17.08
N ASN A 106 10.01 -20.43 -17.20
CA ASN A 106 10.94 -21.04 -16.24
C ASN A 106 12.41 -20.65 -16.47
N TYR A 107 12.71 -20.00 -17.59
CA TYR A 107 13.99 -19.35 -17.88
C TYR A 107 13.77 -17.83 -17.91
N GLY A 108 14.84 -17.05 -17.82
CA GLY A 108 14.79 -15.60 -17.97
C GLY A 108 14.62 -15.15 -19.43
N SER A 109 14.58 -13.84 -19.63
CA SER A 109 14.56 -13.20 -20.96
C SER A 109 15.44 -11.95 -20.99
N TRP A 110 15.59 -11.33 -22.16
CA TRP A 110 16.52 -10.20 -22.38
C TRP A 110 15.83 -8.89 -22.74
N GLY A 111 14.80 -8.46 -21.99
CA GLY A 111 14.02 -7.25 -22.29
C GLY A 111 14.14 -6.10 -21.27
N ALA A 112 14.80 -6.29 -20.12
CA ALA A 112 14.79 -5.31 -19.02
C ALA A 112 16.17 -4.93 -18.47
N GLY A 113 17.24 -5.34 -19.15
CA GLY A 113 18.64 -5.16 -18.72
C GLY A 113 19.04 -6.04 -17.51
N TYR A 114 20.35 -6.20 -17.28
CA TYR A 114 20.85 -6.88 -16.08
C TYR A 114 20.85 -5.92 -14.88
N PRO A 115 20.30 -6.30 -13.71
CA PRO A 115 19.99 -7.67 -13.27
C PRO A 115 18.52 -8.10 -13.47
N ALA A 116 17.62 -7.24 -13.95
CA ALA A 116 16.20 -7.58 -14.10
C ALA A 116 15.96 -8.83 -14.99
N ASN A 117 16.76 -9.01 -16.03
CA ASN A 117 16.75 -10.19 -16.91
C ASN A 117 16.93 -11.52 -16.16
N ALA A 118 17.77 -11.54 -15.12
CA ALA A 118 18.01 -12.73 -14.30
C ALA A 118 16.98 -12.90 -13.17
N LYS A 119 15.99 -12.00 -13.07
CA LYS A 119 15.04 -11.94 -11.95
C LYS A 119 13.60 -12.14 -12.35
N PHE A 120 13.18 -11.67 -13.52
CA PHE A 120 11.75 -11.48 -13.77
C PHE A 120 11.25 -12.14 -15.04
N VAL A 121 10.00 -12.63 -14.96
CA VAL A 121 9.20 -12.87 -16.16
C VAL A 121 8.87 -11.51 -16.77
N GLN A 122 8.88 -11.39 -18.08
CA GLN A 122 8.71 -10.14 -18.81
C GLN A 122 7.67 -10.33 -19.90
N PHE A 123 6.72 -9.42 -20.03
CA PHE A 123 5.78 -9.41 -21.13
C PHE A 123 5.61 -8.00 -21.71
N GLU A 124 5.31 -7.96 -23.00
CA GLU A 124 5.08 -6.76 -23.76
C GLU A 124 3.60 -6.53 -24.02
N GLN A 125 3.17 -5.28 -23.88
CA GLN A 125 1.84 -4.83 -24.22
C GLN A 125 1.87 -4.10 -25.57
N VAL A 126 1.02 -4.49 -26.50
CA VAL A 126 0.88 -3.79 -27.79
C VAL A 126 0.08 -2.50 -27.56
N GLU A 127 0.50 -1.40 -28.20
CA GLU A 127 -0.22 -0.13 -28.09
C GLU A 127 -1.61 -0.17 -28.76
N MET A 128 -2.61 0.38 -28.07
CA MET A 128 -4.03 0.29 -28.44
C MET A 128 -4.62 1.63 -28.87
N HIS A 129 -5.57 1.62 -29.81
CA HIS A 129 -6.11 2.82 -30.47
C HIS A 129 -7.57 3.15 -30.14
N SER A 130 -8.14 2.54 -29.10
CA SER A 130 -9.50 2.85 -28.65
C SER A 130 -9.65 2.63 -27.15
N ALA A 131 -10.69 3.23 -26.55
CA ALA A 131 -11.03 3.02 -25.14
C ALA A 131 -11.27 1.53 -24.83
N TYR A 132 -12.00 0.81 -25.69
CA TYR A 132 -12.30 -0.60 -25.49
C TYR A 132 -11.04 -1.47 -25.59
N SER A 133 -10.22 -1.27 -26.63
CA SER A 133 -9.03 -2.08 -26.86
C SER A 133 -7.97 -1.83 -25.79
N PHE A 134 -7.75 -0.58 -25.38
CA PHE A 134 -6.84 -0.24 -24.27
C PHE A 134 -7.33 -0.84 -22.94
N ALA A 135 -8.61 -0.70 -22.61
CA ALA A 135 -9.16 -1.30 -21.40
C ALA A 135 -9.06 -2.85 -21.40
N SER A 136 -9.24 -3.48 -22.56
CA SER A 136 -9.15 -4.94 -22.69
C SER A 136 -7.72 -5.44 -22.58
N GLU A 137 -6.76 -4.75 -23.19
CA GLU A 137 -5.32 -5.02 -23.09
C GLU A 137 -4.86 -4.91 -21.62
N VAL A 138 -5.15 -3.79 -20.97
CA VAL A 138 -4.87 -3.59 -19.54
C VAL A 138 -5.50 -4.70 -18.66
N ASN A 139 -6.72 -5.13 -18.99
CA ASN A 139 -7.40 -6.20 -18.27
C ASN A 139 -6.72 -7.56 -18.43
N ASN A 140 -6.28 -7.88 -19.65
CA ASN A 140 -5.51 -9.08 -19.97
C ASN A 140 -4.16 -9.06 -19.26
N SER A 141 -3.44 -7.95 -19.33
CA SER A 141 -2.13 -7.73 -18.72
C SER A 141 -2.18 -7.89 -17.20
N ALA A 142 -3.22 -7.35 -16.55
CA ALA A 142 -3.39 -7.48 -15.11
C ALA A 142 -3.76 -8.90 -14.66
N TYR A 143 -4.64 -9.58 -15.42
CA TYR A 143 -4.94 -11.00 -15.19
C TYR A 143 -3.69 -11.86 -15.35
N TYR A 144 -2.93 -11.65 -16.42
CA TYR A 144 -1.75 -12.43 -16.72
C TYR A 144 -0.64 -12.24 -15.67
N THR A 145 -0.44 -11.01 -15.21
CA THR A 145 0.46 -10.72 -14.08
C THR A 145 0.06 -11.49 -12.84
N ALA A 146 -1.23 -11.48 -12.48
CA ALA A 146 -1.73 -12.24 -11.32
C ALA A 146 -1.55 -13.75 -11.50
N TYR A 147 -1.79 -14.27 -12.71
CA TYR A 147 -1.56 -15.66 -13.07
C TYR A 147 -0.09 -16.06 -12.86
N LEU A 148 0.87 -15.27 -13.36
CA LEU A 148 2.30 -15.52 -13.20
C LEU A 148 2.73 -15.52 -11.73
N LEU A 149 2.24 -14.56 -10.94
CA LEU A 149 2.54 -14.51 -9.51
C LEU A 149 2.02 -15.78 -8.79
N HIS A 150 0.85 -16.30 -9.18
CA HIS A 150 0.34 -17.57 -8.63
C HIS A 150 1.17 -18.77 -9.09
N GLN A 151 1.48 -18.85 -10.39
CA GLN A 151 2.30 -19.90 -10.99
C GLN A 151 3.62 -20.08 -10.24
N TYR A 152 4.26 -18.98 -9.87
CA TYR A 152 5.56 -18.98 -9.18
C TYR A 152 5.48 -18.78 -7.67
N LYS A 153 4.28 -18.80 -7.08
CA LYS A 153 4.05 -18.64 -5.62
C LYS A 153 4.67 -17.36 -5.05
N LEU A 154 4.66 -16.29 -5.85
CA LEU A 154 5.20 -14.98 -5.50
C LEU A 154 4.15 -14.12 -4.80
N PRO A 155 4.53 -13.31 -3.80
CA PRO A 155 3.60 -12.35 -3.20
C PRO A 155 3.19 -11.30 -4.24
N CYS A 156 1.99 -10.72 -4.11
CA CYS A 156 1.56 -9.61 -4.96
C CYS A 156 1.97 -8.26 -4.34
N THR A 157 3.12 -7.71 -4.76
CA THR A 157 3.69 -6.47 -4.20
C THR A 157 4.18 -5.54 -5.30
N PHE A 158 3.87 -4.26 -5.18
CA PHE A 158 4.19 -3.26 -6.20
C PHE A 158 5.56 -2.62 -5.95
N ALA A 159 6.45 -2.62 -6.94
CA ALA A 159 7.71 -1.89 -6.87
C ALA A 159 7.50 -0.39 -7.18
N ASN A 160 7.82 0.48 -6.22
CA ASN A 160 7.73 1.93 -6.39
C ASN A 160 8.74 2.69 -5.52
N ALA A 161 8.87 4.00 -5.71
CA ALA A 161 9.80 4.83 -4.95
C ALA A 161 9.64 4.70 -3.41
N ASN A 162 8.42 4.50 -2.90
CA ASN A 162 8.16 4.44 -1.46
C ASN A 162 8.72 3.19 -0.78
N ASN A 163 9.06 2.15 -1.53
CA ASN A 163 9.68 0.94 -1.01
C ASN A 163 11.06 0.67 -1.60
N GLY A 164 11.72 1.71 -2.12
CA GLY A 164 13.05 1.58 -2.74
C GLY A 164 13.01 0.66 -3.96
N TRP A 165 11.92 0.70 -4.73
CA TRP A 165 11.72 -0.12 -5.94
C TRP A 165 11.76 -1.63 -5.64
N ASN A 166 11.26 -2.05 -4.49
CA ASN A 166 11.18 -3.47 -4.11
C ASN A 166 9.77 -3.99 -4.29
N GLY A 167 9.62 -5.16 -4.90
CA GLY A 167 8.31 -5.76 -5.13
C GLY A 167 8.42 -7.01 -5.99
N THR A 168 7.31 -7.38 -6.60
CA THR A 168 7.17 -8.51 -7.52
C THR A 168 6.41 -8.13 -8.79
N VAL A 169 5.84 -6.92 -8.84
CA VAL A 169 5.25 -6.31 -10.04
C VAL A 169 6.00 -5.03 -10.31
N PHE A 170 6.70 -4.99 -11.46
CA PHE A 170 7.54 -3.90 -11.91
C PHE A 170 7.02 -3.34 -13.24
N SER A 171 7.17 -2.03 -13.43
CA SER A 171 7.31 -1.48 -14.78
C SER A 171 8.78 -1.54 -15.19
N HIS A 172 9.09 -1.40 -16.49
CA HIS A 172 10.47 -1.21 -16.93
C HIS A 172 11.09 0.04 -16.29
N TYR A 173 10.32 1.13 -16.16
CA TYR A 173 10.78 2.30 -15.39
C TYR A 173 11.23 1.97 -13.96
N ALA A 174 10.55 1.02 -13.28
CA ALA A 174 10.95 0.62 -11.94
C ALA A 174 12.28 -0.17 -11.93
N THR A 175 12.60 -0.89 -13.01
CA THR A 175 13.92 -1.55 -13.15
C THR A 175 15.02 -0.52 -13.44
N THR A 176 14.75 0.45 -14.34
CA THR A 176 15.59 1.64 -14.60
C THR A 176 15.95 2.36 -13.30
N MET A 177 14.96 2.65 -12.47
CA MET A 177 15.18 3.38 -11.22
C MET A 177 15.85 2.55 -10.13
N LYS A 178 15.81 1.22 -10.23
CA LYS A 178 16.42 0.33 -9.23
C LYS A 178 17.87 0.03 -9.52
N TRP A 179 18.20 -0.20 -10.78
CA TRP A 179 19.51 -0.71 -11.18
C TRP A 179 20.25 0.15 -12.19
N HIS A 180 19.58 1.14 -12.80
CA HIS A 180 20.19 2.08 -13.75
C HIS A 180 20.91 1.41 -14.92
N SER A 181 20.49 0.19 -15.28
CA SER A 181 21.08 -0.66 -16.33
C SER A 181 20.40 -0.50 -17.70
N THR A 182 19.35 0.30 -17.75
CA THR A 182 18.52 0.67 -18.91
C THR A 182 17.98 2.07 -18.62
N ASP A 183 17.59 2.80 -19.64
CA ASP A 183 17.00 4.14 -19.57
C ASP A 183 15.51 4.16 -19.95
N HIS A 184 14.96 2.99 -20.23
CA HIS A 184 13.57 2.79 -20.60
C HIS A 184 12.58 3.20 -19.50
N VAL A 185 11.41 3.69 -19.91
CA VAL A 185 10.39 4.27 -19.01
C VAL A 185 9.01 3.62 -19.16
N ASP A 186 8.89 2.57 -19.96
CA ASP A 186 7.66 1.84 -20.21
C ASP A 186 7.10 1.15 -18.95
N PRO A 187 5.77 0.92 -18.89
CA PRO A 187 4.72 1.45 -19.77
C PRO A 187 4.16 2.78 -19.23
N VAL A 188 4.92 3.51 -18.40
CA VAL A 188 4.40 4.66 -17.62
C VAL A 188 3.83 5.74 -18.53
N THR A 189 4.56 6.09 -19.59
CA THR A 189 4.13 7.12 -20.56
C THR A 189 2.94 6.66 -21.40
N TYR A 190 2.98 5.42 -21.90
CA TYR A 190 1.87 4.83 -22.66
C TYR A 190 0.57 4.83 -21.85
N PHE A 191 0.61 4.38 -20.60
CA PHE A 191 -0.55 4.39 -19.71
C PHE A 191 -1.09 5.80 -19.44
N ASP A 192 -0.23 6.79 -19.16
CA ASP A 192 -0.68 8.16 -18.94
C ASP A 192 -1.36 8.72 -20.19
N ASN A 193 -0.73 8.55 -21.35
CA ASN A 193 -1.23 9.05 -22.64
C ASN A 193 -2.56 8.39 -23.03
N ALA A 194 -2.62 7.06 -23.04
CA ALA A 194 -3.82 6.30 -23.42
C ALA A 194 -4.97 6.56 -22.44
N GLY A 195 -4.68 6.63 -21.14
CA GLY A 195 -5.67 7.02 -20.13
C GLY A 195 -6.26 8.40 -20.41
N ARG A 196 -5.42 9.41 -20.64
CA ARG A 196 -5.87 10.78 -20.94
C ARG A 196 -6.68 10.83 -22.24
N GLN A 197 -6.17 10.18 -23.28
CA GLN A 197 -6.76 10.20 -24.60
C GLN A 197 -8.13 9.51 -24.63
N PHE A 198 -8.25 8.32 -24.05
CA PHE A 198 -9.46 7.51 -24.17
C PHE A 198 -10.45 7.65 -23.01
N PHE A 199 -9.98 8.09 -21.84
CA PHE A 199 -10.78 8.14 -20.61
C PHE A 199 -10.80 9.52 -19.93
N GLY A 200 -10.10 10.51 -20.49
CA GLY A 200 -10.04 11.88 -19.98
C GLY A 200 -9.25 12.04 -18.69
N GLN A 201 -8.52 11.00 -18.25
CA GLN A 201 -7.72 11.02 -17.02
C GLN A 201 -6.52 10.07 -17.12
N SER A 202 -5.42 10.41 -16.44
CA SER A 202 -4.25 9.54 -16.32
C SER A 202 -4.62 8.12 -15.89
N TYR A 203 -3.99 7.12 -16.53
CA TYR A 203 -3.92 5.76 -16.02
C TYR A 203 -2.47 5.49 -15.59
N THR A 204 -2.28 4.92 -14.41
CA THR A 204 -0.95 4.75 -13.81
C THR A 204 -0.65 3.29 -13.50
N MET A 205 0.64 2.97 -13.29
CA MET A 205 1.04 1.66 -12.77
C MET A 205 0.37 1.31 -11.42
N SER A 206 0.00 2.32 -10.62
CA SER A 206 -0.76 2.11 -9.39
C SER A 206 -2.20 1.66 -9.67
N ASP A 207 -2.85 2.24 -10.69
CA ASP A 207 -4.18 1.82 -11.13
C ASP A 207 -4.12 0.41 -11.73
N PHE A 208 -3.11 0.11 -12.54
CA PHE A 208 -2.84 -1.25 -13.04
C PHE A 208 -2.66 -2.26 -11.91
N PHE A 209 -1.82 -1.95 -10.93
CA PHE A 209 -1.57 -2.84 -9.80
C PHE A 209 -2.85 -3.14 -8.99
N GLN A 210 -3.80 -2.20 -8.89
CA GLN A 210 -5.10 -2.49 -8.25
C GLN A 210 -5.88 -3.59 -8.99
N LEU A 211 -5.79 -3.63 -10.32
CA LEU A 211 -6.42 -4.66 -11.13
C LEU A 211 -5.70 -6.01 -10.97
N VAL A 212 -4.36 -6.01 -10.91
CA VAL A 212 -3.56 -7.20 -10.58
C VAL A 212 -3.96 -7.75 -9.20
N GLN A 213 -4.06 -6.90 -8.19
CA GLN A 213 -4.47 -7.32 -6.83
C GLN A 213 -5.85 -7.96 -6.82
N LYS A 214 -6.78 -7.44 -7.63
CA LYS A 214 -8.12 -8.03 -7.79
C LYS A 214 -8.02 -9.45 -8.34
N TYR A 215 -7.35 -9.66 -9.46
CA TYR A 215 -7.21 -10.99 -10.06
C TYR A 215 -6.42 -11.94 -9.17
N TYR A 216 -5.37 -11.45 -8.51
CA TYR A 216 -4.56 -12.24 -7.58
C TYR A 216 -5.38 -12.72 -6.38
N GLY A 217 -6.33 -11.90 -5.90
CA GLY A 217 -7.27 -12.28 -4.84
C GLY A 217 -8.43 -13.18 -5.28
N GLN A 218 -8.63 -13.41 -6.57
CA GLN A 218 -9.78 -14.16 -7.12
C GLN A 218 -9.54 -15.67 -7.30
N THR A 219 -8.32 -16.19 -7.12
CA THR A 219 -8.06 -17.61 -7.41
C THR A 219 -8.59 -18.57 -6.33
N ASN A 220 -9.46 -19.47 -6.83
CA ASN A 220 -10.09 -20.64 -6.24
C ASN A 220 -11.25 -20.41 -5.26
N SER A 221 -12.38 -19.99 -5.84
CA SER A 221 -13.72 -20.36 -5.37
C SER A 221 -13.89 -21.89 -5.43
N ASN A 222 -13.27 -22.60 -4.49
CA ASN A 222 -13.64 -23.95 -4.05
C ASN A 222 -13.08 -24.21 -2.63
N SER A 223 -13.09 -23.19 -1.79
CA SER A 223 -12.79 -23.33 -0.36
C SER A 223 -13.53 -22.24 0.41
N ASN A 224 -14.59 -22.64 1.13
CA ASN A 224 -15.22 -21.87 2.18
C ASN A 224 -14.22 -21.61 3.32
N SER A 225 -13.35 -20.62 3.15
CA SER A 225 -12.55 -20.03 4.22
C SER A 225 -12.10 -18.64 3.79
N SER A 226 -12.82 -17.62 4.27
CA SER A 226 -12.49 -16.21 4.07
C SER A 226 -11.04 -15.93 4.51
N LYS A 227 -10.13 -15.64 3.58
CA LYS A 227 -8.74 -15.21 3.85
C LYS A 227 -8.63 -13.80 4.46
N VAL A 228 -9.75 -13.21 4.85
CA VAL A 228 -9.84 -11.86 5.40
C VAL A 228 -10.20 -11.97 6.88
N SER A 229 -9.28 -11.56 7.75
CA SER A 229 -9.54 -11.49 9.19
C SER A 229 -9.99 -10.06 9.55
N TYR A 230 -11.03 -9.95 10.36
CA TYR A 230 -11.55 -8.67 10.82
C TYR A 230 -11.18 -8.43 12.27
N VAL A 231 -10.84 -7.18 12.59
CA VAL A 231 -10.55 -6.70 13.94
C VAL A 231 -11.28 -5.39 14.12
N ASP A 232 -12.06 -5.28 15.19
CA ASP A 232 -12.67 -4.00 15.56
C ASP A 232 -11.59 -3.06 16.07
N ILE A 233 -11.65 -1.81 15.63
CA ILE A 233 -10.71 -0.76 16.04
C ILE A 233 -11.51 0.51 16.27
N ASP A 234 -11.02 1.41 17.13
CA ASP A 234 -11.60 2.74 17.29
C ASP A 234 -10.57 3.78 16.82
N ALA A 235 -10.76 4.24 15.59
CA ALA A 235 -9.82 5.12 14.94
C ALA A 235 -10.52 6.26 14.21
N SER A 236 -9.76 7.28 13.85
CA SER A 236 -10.21 8.36 12.98
C SER A 236 -9.14 8.68 11.94
N ALA A 237 -9.55 9.11 10.76
CA ALA A 237 -8.61 9.46 9.72
C ALA A 237 -9.20 10.49 8.75
N ARG A 238 -8.31 11.21 8.06
CA ARG A 238 -8.69 12.08 6.94
C ARG A 238 -8.51 11.33 5.63
N ILE A 239 -9.55 11.30 4.80
CA ILE A 239 -9.45 10.71 3.46
C ILE A 239 -8.66 11.66 2.55
N ILE A 240 -7.66 11.13 1.86
CA ILE A 240 -6.89 11.86 0.85
C ILE A 240 -7.48 11.67 -0.54
N PRO A 241 -7.32 12.66 -1.44
CA PRO A 241 -7.73 12.52 -2.84
C PRO A 241 -6.91 11.42 -3.51
N THR A 242 -7.55 10.28 -3.76
CA THR A 242 -6.96 9.10 -4.40
C THR A 242 -8.01 8.32 -5.17
N ASN A 243 -7.58 7.55 -6.17
CA ASN A 243 -8.46 6.69 -6.96
C ASN A 243 -8.88 5.40 -6.24
N ASN A 244 -8.52 5.23 -4.96
CA ASN A 244 -8.93 4.07 -4.17
C ASN A 244 -10.45 3.98 -4.09
N ILE A 245 -10.99 2.76 -4.19
CA ILE A 245 -12.42 2.52 -4.21
C ILE A 245 -12.94 2.16 -2.82
N LEU A 246 -14.07 2.76 -2.44
CA LEU A 246 -14.90 2.36 -1.31
C LEU A 246 -15.82 1.22 -1.75
N TYR A 247 -15.77 0.11 -1.04
CA TYR A 247 -16.57 -1.09 -1.32
C TYR A 247 -17.60 -1.36 -0.22
N ASN A 248 -18.68 -2.07 -0.53
CA ASN A 248 -19.61 -2.58 0.51
C ASN A 248 -18.99 -3.71 1.35
N HIS A 249 -18.11 -4.52 0.76
CA HIS A 249 -17.34 -5.58 1.39
C HIS A 249 -15.89 -5.56 0.90
N VAL A 250 -14.99 -6.08 1.72
CA VAL A 250 -13.57 -6.17 1.36
C VAL A 250 -13.41 -7.10 0.14
N PRO A 251 -12.70 -6.70 -0.92
CA PRO A 251 -12.32 -7.60 -2.00
C PRO A 251 -11.75 -8.92 -1.46
N GLY A 252 -12.09 -10.07 -2.05
CA GLY A 252 -11.59 -11.37 -1.59
C GLY A 252 -12.14 -11.90 -0.26
N SER A 253 -13.13 -11.23 0.36
CA SER A 253 -13.75 -11.67 1.63
C SER A 253 -14.75 -12.84 1.51
N GLY A 254 -15.04 -13.29 0.29
CA GLY A 254 -16.09 -14.29 0.00
C GLY A 254 -17.50 -13.71 -0.15
N TYR A 255 -17.71 -12.43 0.20
CA TYR A 255 -18.99 -11.75 -0.01
C TYR A 255 -19.11 -11.12 -1.39
N LYS A 256 -20.35 -10.82 -1.83
CA LYS A 256 -20.60 -10.08 -3.07
C LYS A 256 -20.14 -8.62 -2.94
N VAL A 257 -19.00 -8.33 -3.52
CA VAL A 257 -18.36 -7.01 -3.52
C VAL A 257 -18.99 -6.10 -4.58
N LYS A 258 -19.35 -4.88 -4.17
CA LYS A 258 -19.88 -3.79 -4.98
C LYS A 258 -19.07 -2.54 -4.67
N GLN A 259 -18.72 -1.80 -5.73
CA GLN A 259 -18.12 -0.48 -5.59
C GLN A 259 -19.20 0.53 -5.24
N ILE A 260 -18.94 1.37 -4.24
CA ILE A 260 -19.86 2.41 -3.79
C ILE A 260 -19.46 3.74 -4.41
N THR A 261 -18.18 4.13 -4.25
CA THR A 261 -17.63 5.37 -4.81
C THR A 261 -16.10 5.36 -4.74
N THR A 262 -15.45 6.28 -5.44
CA THR A 262 -14.03 6.59 -5.29
C THR A 262 -13.75 7.46 -4.05
N ALA A 263 -12.60 7.26 -3.41
CA ALA A 263 -12.14 8.04 -2.26
C ALA A 263 -11.99 9.53 -2.55
N SER A 264 -11.62 9.92 -3.77
CA SER A 264 -11.60 11.32 -4.21
C SER A 264 -12.92 12.06 -3.95
N LYS A 265 -14.09 11.41 -4.11
CA LYS A 265 -15.41 12.01 -3.81
C LYS A 265 -15.66 12.21 -2.31
N LEU A 266 -14.85 11.58 -1.46
CA LEU A 266 -14.87 11.67 -0.01
C LEU A 266 -13.65 12.43 0.53
N SER A 267 -12.82 12.99 -0.34
CA SER A 267 -11.58 13.66 0.03
C SER A 267 -11.82 14.78 1.06
N ASN A 268 -10.83 14.98 1.93
CA ASN A 268 -10.86 15.96 3.01
C ASN A 268 -11.91 15.74 4.11
N LYS A 269 -12.71 14.66 4.02
CA LYS A 269 -13.59 14.27 5.13
C LYS A 269 -12.78 13.58 6.21
N ASN A 270 -13.02 13.99 7.45
CA ASN A 270 -12.64 13.22 8.63
C ASN A 270 -13.71 12.15 8.84
N VAL A 271 -13.27 10.89 8.92
CA VAL A 271 -14.12 9.73 9.14
C VAL A 271 -13.69 8.99 10.39
N LEU A 272 -14.65 8.30 11.00
CA LEU A 272 -14.35 7.28 12.00
C LEU A 272 -14.05 5.97 11.26
N ILE A 273 -13.18 5.17 11.84
CA ILE A 273 -12.87 3.82 11.39
C ILE A 273 -13.20 2.90 12.55
N ASP A 274 -14.13 1.99 12.34
CA ASP A 274 -14.64 1.10 13.38
C ASP A 274 -14.18 -0.36 13.20
N ALA A 275 -13.56 -0.69 12.07
CA ALA A 275 -12.99 -2.01 11.83
C ALA A 275 -11.85 -1.99 10.82
N LYS A 276 -10.93 -2.94 10.99
CA LYS A 276 -9.82 -3.25 10.10
C LYS A 276 -9.99 -4.65 9.53
N ALA A 277 -9.74 -4.81 8.24
CA ALA A 277 -9.67 -6.09 7.57
C ALA A 277 -8.23 -6.35 7.12
N ASN A 278 -7.59 -7.35 7.72
CA ASN A 278 -6.28 -7.79 7.27
C ASN A 278 -6.45 -8.71 6.06
N VAL A 279 -5.65 -8.44 5.03
CA VAL A 279 -5.65 -9.18 3.78
C VAL A 279 -4.24 -9.72 3.50
N SER A 280 -4.15 -10.85 2.80
CA SER A 280 -2.87 -11.49 2.50
C SER A 280 -2.09 -10.79 1.38
N TYR A 281 -2.74 -9.96 0.58
CA TYR A 281 -2.25 -9.43 -0.70
C TYR A 281 -1.96 -7.91 -0.71
N GLY A 282 -1.89 -7.26 0.46
CA GLY A 282 -1.64 -5.82 0.53
C GLY A 282 -1.76 -5.20 1.92
N GLN A 283 -1.96 -3.88 1.94
CA GLN A 283 -2.34 -3.13 3.13
C GLN A 283 -3.78 -3.47 3.54
N PRO A 284 -4.19 -3.23 4.80
CA PRO A 284 -5.54 -3.54 5.23
C PRO A 284 -6.59 -2.65 4.55
N TYR A 285 -7.86 -3.07 4.68
CA TYR A 285 -9.01 -2.19 4.43
C TYR A 285 -9.58 -1.69 5.76
N TYR A 286 -10.10 -0.47 5.76
CA TYR A 286 -10.77 0.13 6.90
C TYR A 286 -12.25 0.32 6.62
N ARG A 287 -13.10 -0.14 7.55
CA ARG A 287 -14.52 0.18 7.51
C ARG A 287 -14.72 1.58 8.06
N ILE A 288 -15.23 2.47 7.23
CA ILE A 288 -15.39 3.88 7.57
C ILE A 288 -16.83 4.21 7.92
N ARG A 289 -16.99 5.10 8.91
CA ARG A 289 -18.24 5.74 9.28
C ARG A 289 -18.15 7.25 9.09
N TYR A 290 -19.25 7.83 8.61
CA TYR A 290 -19.41 9.27 8.48
C TYR A 290 -20.79 9.67 8.99
N ARG A 291 -20.84 10.60 9.94
CA ARG A 291 -22.10 11.04 10.61
C ARG A 291 -22.91 9.85 11.15
N GLY A 292 -22.23 8.92 11.83
CA GLY A 292 -22.84 7.73 12.44
C GLY A 292 -23.16 6.57 11.48
N LYS A 293 -23.18 6.79 10.17
CA LYS A 293 -23.51 5.76 9.17
C LYS A 293 -22.26 5.06 8.64
N VAL A 294 -22.32 3.74 8.51
CA VAL A 294 -21.30 2.95 7.80
C VAL A 294 -21.37 3.29 6.32
N LEU A 295 -20.24 3.71 5.73
CA LEU A 295 -20.17 3.94 4.29
C LEU A 295 -19.61 2.74 3.54
N GLY A 296 -18.68 1.98 4.13
CA GLY A 296 -18.07 0.81 3.49
C GLY A 296 -16.61 0.60 3.87
N TRP A 297 -15.92 -0.25 3.12
CA TRP A 297 -14.52 -0.61 3.28
C TRP A 297 -13.64 0.12 2.27
N LEU A 298 -12.67 0.88 2.74
CA LEU A 298 -11.74 1.64 1.91
C LEU A 298 -10.30 1.21 2.19
N TYR A 299 -9.49 1.11 1.15
CA TYR A 299 -8.09 0.67 1.25
C TYR A 299 -7.27 1.64 2.11
N ALA A 300 -6.39 1.12 2.97
CA ALA A 300 -5.65 1.92 3.94
C ALA A 300 -4.80 3.04 3.32
N ALA A 301 -4.35 2.89 2.07
CA ALA A 301 -3.60 3.92 1.36
C ALA A 301 -4.43 5.19 1.05
N ALA A 302 -5.75 5.15 1.21
CA ALA A 302 -6.63 6.29 0.97
C ALA A 302 -6.71 7.29 2.14
N PHE A 303 -5.96 7.07 3.22
CA PHE A 303 -6.02 7.88 4.43
C PHE A 303 -4.69 8.56 4.73
N LYS A 304 -4.77 9.80 5.22
CA LYS A 304 -3.66 10.51 5.86
C LYS A 304 -3.94 10.58 7.35
N ASN A 305 -2.90 10.36 8.15
CA ASN A 305 -2.93 10.47 9.62
C ASN A 305 -4.04 9.61 10.24
N VAL A 306 -4.05 8.31 9.97
CA VAL A 306 -4.92 7.40 10.73
C VAL A 306 -4.51 7.49 12.21
N ASN A 307 -5.39 8.03 13.04
CA ASN A 307 -5.26 8.06 14.48
C ASN A 307 -6.03 6.86 15.03
N ASP A 308 -5.28 5.83 15.40
CA ASP A 308 -5.74 4.55 15.95
C ASP A 308 -5.87 4.56 17.47
N GLY A 309 -6.01 5.75 18.06
CA GLY A 309 -6.10 5.90 19.51
C GLY A 309 -4.78 5.61 20.23
N LEU A 310 -3.66 5.48 19.50
CA LEU A 310 -2.33 5.28 20.05
C LEU A 310 -1.54 6.60 20.02
N ASN A 311 -1.07 7.02 21.19
CA ASN A 311 -0.13 8.13 21.32
C ASN A 311 1.28 7.58 21.27
N TYR A 312 2.03 7.94 20.23
CA TYR A 312 3.43 7.55 20.07
C TYR A 312 4.35 8.72 20.45
N SER A 313 5.47 8.42 21.10
CA SER A 313 6.52 9.39 21.37
C SER A 313 7.88 8.68 21.42
N SER A 314 8.95 9.38 21.05
CA SER A 314 10.30 8.86 21.21
C SER A 314 10.63 8.64 22.69
N ALA A 315 11.52 7.69 22.94
CA ALA A 315 12.07 7.42 24.25
C ALA A 315 13.54 7.03 24.09
N LYS A 316 14.36 7.26 25.12
CA LYS A 316 15.75 6.81 25.14
C LYS A 316 16.06 6.24 26.50
N ALA A 317 15.99 4.93 26.60
CA ALA A 317 16.23 4.19 27.84
C ALA A 317 16.80 2.81 27.54
N THR A 318 17.21 2.12 28.61
CA THR A 318 17.49 0.69 28.57
C THR A 318 16.54 -0.03 29.52
N ALA A 319 16.30 -1.31 29.28
CA ALA A 319 15.50 -2.15 30.15
C ALA A 319 15.98 -3.60 30.07
N LYS A 320 15.52 -4.44 31.01
CA LYS A 320 15.72 -5.89 31.00
C LYS A 320 14.39 -6.59 30.75
N ILE A 321 14.36 -7.54 29.83
CA ILE A 321 13.17 -8.39 29.63
C ILE A 321 13.04 -9.34 30.81
N LYS A 322 11.85 -9.40 31.41
CA LYS A 322 11.55 -10.26 32.55
C LYS A 322 11.87 -11.72 32.28
N SER A 323 12.36 -12.43 33.29
CA SER A 323 12.56 -13.88 33.22
C SER A 323 11.25 -14.63 32.96
N ASN A 324 10.13 -14.11 33.47
CA ASN A 324 8.77 -14.61 33.31
C ASN A 324 7.93 -13.80 32.32
N ALA A 325 8.55 -13.11 31.36
CA ALA A 325 7.82 -12.43 30.29
C ALA A 325 6.85 -13.39 29.59
N SER A 326 5.63 -12.92 29.31
CA SER A 326 4.51 -13.75 28.85
C SER A 326 3.90 -13.27 27.53
N HIS A 327 4.22 -12.05 27.09
CA HIS A 327 3.67 -11.43 25.90
C HIS A 327 4.50 -11.75 24.65
N GLN A 328 3.85 -11.60 23.50
CA GLN A 328 4.51 -11.63 22.19
C GLN A 328 5.12 -10.26 21.86
N ILE A 329 6.19 -10.28 21.05
CA ILE A 329 6.77 -9.09 20.43
C ILE A 329 6.19 -8.97 19.03
N PHE A 330 5.69 -7.79 18.68
CA PHE A 330 5.08 -7.52 17.39
C PHE A 330 5.88 -6.49 16.60
N ASN A 331 5.84 -6.56 15.26
CA ASN A 331 6.44 -5.51 14.42
C ASN A 331 5.73 -4.15 14.60
N HIS A 332 4.43 -4.18 14.89
CA HIS A 332 3.58 -3.05 15.27
C HIS A 332 2.58 -3.49 16.34
N ILE A 333 2.14 -2.55 17.18
CA ILE A 333 1.16 -2.79 18.25
C ILE A 333 -0.12 -3.41 17.68
N ALA A 334 -0.70 -4.39 18.38
CA ALA A 334 -1.95 -5.01 17.99
C ALA A 334 -3.08 -3.97 17.88
N GLU A 335 -4.02 -4.17 16.94
CA GLU A 335 -5.11 -3.23 16.61
C GLU A 335 -4.68 -1.84 16.11
N SER A 336 -3.38 -1.56 16.02
CA SER A 336 -2.91 -0.32 15.39
C SER A 336 -3.28 -0.26 13.91
N ARG A 337 -3.13 0.94 13.34
CA ARG A 337 -3.27 1.26 11.91
C ARG A 337 -2.26 0.59 11.00
N PHE A 338 -1.31 -0.15 11.56
CA PHE A 338 -0.29 -0.86 10.79
C PHE A 338 -0.62 -2.35 10.72
N LYS A 339 -0.08 -3.02 9.69
CA LYS A 339 -0.14 -4.48 9.59
C LYS A 339 0.72 -5.07 10.72
N ASN A 340 0.08 -5.73 11.68
CA ASN A 340 0.77 -6.40 12.76
C ASN A 340 1.11 -7.85 12.36
N LYS A 341 2.23 -8.33 12.89
CA LYS A 341 2.71 -9.69 12.79
C LYS A 341 3.52 -9.97 14.04
N VAL A 342 3.33 -11.17 14.60
CA VAL A 342 4.19 -11.69 15.68
C VAL A 342 5.60 -11.86 15.14
N VAL A 343 6.58 -11.25 15.80
CA VAL A 343 8.01 -11.41 15.48
C VAL A 343 8.57 -12.60 16.25
N THR A 344 8.40 -12.63 17.57
CA THR A 344 8.79 -13.73 18.47
C THR A 344 8.10 -13.58 19.83
N SER A 345 8.26 -14.57 20.71
CA SER A 345 7.85 -14.49 22.11
C SER A 345 8.86 -13.70 22.94
N ALA A 346 8.42 -12.82 23.85
CA ALA A 346 9.33 -12.12 24.76
C ALA A 346 10.11 -13.08 25.65
N LYS A 347 9.51 -14.23 25.98
CA LYS A 347 10.17 -15.30 26.75
C LYS A 347 11.45 -15.82 26.08
N SER A 348 11.53 -15.82 24.74
CA SER A 348 12.75 -16.25 24.02
C SER A 348 13.92 -15.27 24.20
N LEU A 349 13.65 -14.07 24.72
CA LEU A 349 14.63 -13.03 25.01
C LEU A 349 14.70 -12.72 26.52
N ALA A 350 14.18 -13.61 27.36
CA ALA A 350 14.18 -13.46 28.80
C ALA A 350 15.57 -13.12 29.35
N ASN A 351 15.62 -12.23 30.33
CA ASN A 351 16.83 -11.70 30.98
C ASN A 351 17.78 -10.87 30.10
N LYS A 352 17.52 -10.71 28.80
CA LYS A 352 18.35 -9.86 27.94
C LYS A 352 18.10 -8.38 28.22
N LYS A 353 19.19 -7.61 28.19
CA LYS A 353 19.15 -6.15 28.18
C LYS A 353 18.78 -5.68 26.77
N VAL A 354 17.91 -4.68 26.68
CA VAL A 354 17.43 -4.09 25.44
C VAL A 354 17.42 -2.57 25.56
N ASP A 355 17.54 -1.90 24.42
CA ASP A 355 17.33 -0.46 24.31
C ASP A 355 15.86 -0.19 24.02
N ILE A 356 15.33 0.91 24.56
CA ILE A 356 14.00 1.43 24.27
C ILE A 356 14.17 2.68 23.41
N THR A 357 13.59 2.67 22.21
CA THR A 357 13.68 3.79 21.25
C THR A 357 12.39 4.60 21.17
N ASP A 358 11.26 3.98 21.46
CA ASP A 358 9.95 4.60 21.36
C ASP A 358 9.01 4.03 22.43
N LYS A 359 8.02 4.82 22.80
CA LYS A 359 6.92 4.41 23.67
C LYS A 359 5.58 4.74 23.03
N ALA A 360 4.59 3.93 23.35
CA ALA A 360 3.23 4.15 22.89
C ALA A 360 2.22 3.79 23.98
N GLN A 361 1.08 4.45 23.97
CA GLN A 361 0.00 4.18 24.90
C GLN A 361 -1.34 4.28 24.18
N LYS A 362 -2.21 3.29 24.38
CA LYS A 362 -3.61 3.37 23.92
C LYS A 362 -4.35 4.37 24.80
N ASN A 363 -5.18 5.20 24.19
CA ASN A 363 -6.10 6.09 24.88
C ASN A 363 -6.93 5.26 25.87
N ASN A 364 -6.93 5.65 27.14
CA ASN A 364 -7.62 4.99 28.26
C ASN A 364 -6.94 3.73 28.86
N GLU A 365 -5.78 3.30 28.38
CA GLU A 365 -5.03 2.20 29.02
C GLU A 365 -3.96 2.74 29.99
N LYS A 366 -3.81 2.09 31.14
CA LYS A 366 -2.79 2.46 32.16
C LYS A 366 -1.40 1.92 31.81
N THR A 367 -1.30 0.91 30.97
CA THR A 367 -0.05 0.24 30.61
C THR A 367 0.28 0.49 29.16
N GLY A 368 1.52 0.88 28.86
CA GLY A 368 1.97 1.18 27.50
C GLY A 368 2.76 0.06 26.86
N TYR A 369 3.26 0.36 25.67
CA TYR A 369 4.16 -0.47 24.89
C TYR A 369 5.49 0.26 24.71
N TYR A 370 6.57 -0.50 24.71
CA TYR A 370 7.89 -0.02 24.36
C TYR A 370 8.36 -0.67 23.07
N LYS A 371 8.94 0.13 22.18
CA LYS A 371 9.69 -0.40 21.05
C LYS A 371 11.11 -0.70 21.51
N ILE A 372 11.46 -1.98 21.46
CA ILE A 372 12.72 -2.50 21.94
C ILE A 372 13.67 -2.80 20.77
N SER A 373 14.97 -2.59 21.00
CA SER A 373 16.05 -2.89 20.06
C SER A 373 17.25 -3.53 20.76
N SER A 374 18.13 -4.16 19.98
CA SER A 374 19.39 -4.74 20.44
C SER A 374 20.46 -4.49 19.39
N GLY A 375 21.57 -3.85 19.76
CA GLY A 375 22.64 -3.51 18.83
C GLY A 375 22.17 -2.62 17.66
N GLY A 376 21.28 -1.66 17.95
CA GLY A 376 20.68 -0.78 16.95
C GLY A 376 19.58 -1.41 16.07
N LYS A 377 19.39 -2.74 16.13
CA LYS A 377 18.34 -3.43 15.36
C LYS A 377 17.03 -3.50 16.15
N SER A 378 15.94 -3.01 15.55
CA SER A 378 14.59 -3.10 16.12
C SER A 378 14.16 -4.56 16.28
N LEU A 379 13.73 -4.93 17.48
CA LEU A 379 13.13 -6.24 17.79
C LEU A 379 11.60 -6.19 17.71
N GLY A 380 11.00 -5.03 17.97
CA GLY A 380 9.56 -4.79 17.85
C GLY A 380 8.96 -4.10 19.07
N TRP A 381 7.64 -4.09 19.15
CA TRP A 381 6.85 -3.57 20.26
C TRP A 381 6.53 -4.66 21.27
N LEU A 382 6.77 -4.37 22.55
CA LEU A 382 6.50 -5.24 23.69
C LEU A 382 5.70 -4.48 24.76
N TYR A 383 4.83 -5.18 25.47
CA TYR A 383 4.14 -4.63 26.63
C TYR A 383 5.12 -4.22 27.72
N GLN A 384 4.93 -3.02 28.27
CA GLN A 384 5.76 -2.50 29.37
C GLN A 384 5.82 -3.44 30.57
N SER A 385 4.74 -4.17 30.85
CA SER A 385 4.66 -5.11 31.97
C SER A 385 5.68 -6.25 31.88
N ASP A 386 6.28 -6.52 30.72
CA ASP A 386 7.30 -7.56 30.54
C ASP A 386 8.73 -7.03 30.65
N LEU A 387 8.90 -5.75 30.99
CA LEU A 387 10.19 -5.11 31.18
C LEU A 387 10.42 -4.76 32.66
N LEU A 388 11.68 -4.82 33.08
CA LEU A 388 12.20 -4.39 34.37
C LEU A 388 13.31 -3.37 34.15
N ASP A 389 13.62 -2.64 35.22
CA ASP A 389 14.80 -1.76 35.29
C ASP A 389 14.85 -0.75 34.14
N VAL A 390 13.68 -0.21 33.75
CA VAL A 390 13.60 0.84 32.74
C VAL A 390 14.37 2.05 33.25
N THR A 391 15.50 2.35 32.61
CA THR A 391 16.43 3.39 33.03
C THR A 391 16.64 4.36 31.88
N ASP A 392 16.24 5.62 32.06
CA ASP A 392 16.49 6.70 31.11
C ASP A 392 17.73 7.52 31.49
N ASN A 393 18.10 8.45 30.61
CA ASN A 393 19.26 9.32 30.83
C ASN A 393 18.88 10.64 31.53
N ILE A 394 17.70 10.72 32.15
CA ILE A 394 17.28 11.93 32.87
C ILE A 394 17.98 11.97 34.22
N GLN A 395 18.59 13.12 34.52
CA GLN A 395 19.24 13.34 35.81
C GLN A 395 18.23 13.93 36.78
N TYR A 396 18.10 13.29 37.93
CA TYR A 396 17.25 13.73 39.04
C TYR A 396 18.13 14.22 40.18
N THR A 397 17.79 15.37 40.74
CA THR A 397 18.50 15.96 41.88
C THR A 397 17.51 16.12 43.02
N ASP A 398 17.84 15.58 44.18
CA ASP A 398 17.05 15.78 45.40
C ASP A 398 17.09 17.24 45.80
N THR A 399 15.92 17.82 46.03
CA THR A 399 15.77 19.23 46.44
C THR A 399 14.66 19.30 47.46
N HIS A 400 14.78 20.09 48.52
CA HIS A 400 13.73 20.15 49.54
C HIS A 400 13.38 21.59 49.86
N PHE A 401 12.28 22.08 49.28
CA PHE A 401 11.74 23.41 49.59
C PHE A 401 10.23 23.48 49.31
N THR A 402 9.59 24.53 49.82
CA THR A 402 8.16 24.79 49.59
C THR A 402 7.99 25.88 48.55
N ALA A 403 7.08 25.67 47.59
CA ALA A 403 6.72 26.66 46.59
C ALA A 403 5.21 26.85 46.49
N ARG A 404 4.78 28.08 46.20
CA ARG A 404 3.37 28.41 45.99
C ARG A 404 3.01 28.30 44.51
N ILE A 405 1.93 27.58 44.19
CA ILE A 405 1.42 27.47 42.82
C ILE A 405 0.80 28.80 42.37
N LYS A 406 1.18 29.28 41.19
CA LYS A 406 0.71 30.54 40.60
C LYS A 406 -0.80 30.57 40.39
N GLN A 407 -1.38 31.76 40.46
CA GLN A 407 -2.82 31.97 40.27
C GLN A 407 -3.30 31.66 38.84
N ASN A 408 -2.42 31.79 37.85
CA ASN A 408 -2.70 31.54 36.43
C ASN A 408 -2.05 30.24 35.93
N VAL A 409 -1.97 29.21 36.77
CA VAL A 409 -1.38 27.92 36.39
C VAL A 409 -2.12 27.29 35.20
N THR A 410 -1.37 26.97 34.15
CA THR A 410 -1.86 26.30 32.93
C THR A 410 -1.45 24.84 32.84
N ASN A 411 -0.41 24.44 33.58
CA ASN A 411 0.17 23.10 33.55
C ASN A 411 -0.46 22.17 34.59
N ASP A 412 -0.46 20.86 34.30
CA ASP A 412 -1.00 19.80 35.17
C ASP A 412 0.11 18.98 35.86
N PHE A 413 -0.24 18.18 36.85
CA PHE A 413 0.66 17.25 37.54
C PHE A 413 0.65 15.87 36.87
N TYR A 414 1.83 15.31 36.67
CA TYR A 414 2.04 14.02 36.02
C TYR A 414 2.84 13.09 36.93
N ASN A 415 2.68 11.77 36.74
CA ASN A 415 3.44 10.75 37.48
C ASN A 415 4.94 10.77 37.16
N HIS A 416 5.33 11.20 35.97
CA HIS A 416 6.74 11.37 35.56
C HIS A 416 6.90 12.62 34.70
N VAL A 417 8.15 13.05 34.49
CA VAL A 417 8.47 14.18 33.60
C VAL A 417 8.23 13.82 32.14
N THR A 418 7.74 14.78 31.34
CA THR A 418 7.14 14.52 30.03
C THR A 418 8.06 13.86 29.00
N LYS A 419 9.37 14.15 29.01
CA LYS A 419 10.35 13.49 28.12
C LYS A 419 11.04 12.25 28.72
N SER A 420 10.63 11.79 29.91
CA SER A 420 11.15 10.54 30.47
C SER A 420 10.77 9.33 29.63
N ALA A 421 11.47 8.22 29.83
CA ALA A 421 11.07 6.97 29.16
C ALA A 421 9.78 6.39 29.73
N TYR A 422 9.33 6.85 30.89
CA TYR A 422 8.12 6.34 31.53
C TYR A 422 6.85 6.78 30.82
N ILE A 423 5.80 5.97 30.94
CA ILE A 423 4.46 6.32 30.46
C ILE A 423 3.89 7.44 31.35
N ILE A 424 3.48 8.53 30.70
CA ILE A 424 3.07 9.77 31.36
C ILE A 424 1.56 9.76 31.54
N VAL A 425 1.12 9.81 32.79
CA VAL A 425 -0.29 9.88 33.17
C VAL A 425 -0.51 11.15 33.96
N LYS A 426 -1.54 11.91 33.60
CA LYS A 426 -1.99 13.06 34.38
C LYS A 426 -2.56 12.55 35.71
N ASN A 427 -1.93 12.92 36.81
CA ASN A 427 -2.39 12.58 38.15
C ASN A 427 -3.44 13.57 38.65
N ASN A 428 -3.18 14.88 38.49
CA ASN A 428 -4.04 15.94 39.01
C ASN A 428 -4.02 17.16 38.09
N SER A 429 -5.11 17.93 38.08
CA SER A 429 -5.07 19.22 37.41
C SER A 429 -4.33 20.27 38.25
N GLY A 430 -3.43 21.04 37.63
CA GLY A 430 -2.72 22.11 38.34
C GLY A 430 -3.67 23.19 38.87
N LYS A 431 -4.78 23.41 38.17
CA LYS A 431 -5.83 24.36 38.57
C LYS A 431 -6.42 24.05 39.95
N SER A 432 -6.51 22.77 40.33
CA SER A 432 -7.01 22.33 41.65
C SER A 432 -6.06 22.68 42.81
N PHE A 433 -4.84 23.12 42.49
CA PHE A 433 -3.80 23.51 43.45
C PHE A 433 -3.41 25.00 43.35
N LYS A 434 -4.14 25.79 42.56
CA LYS A 434 -3.96 27.24 42.42
C LYS A 434 -3.84 27.91 43.80
N GLY A 435 -2.74 28.62 44.05
CA GLY A 435 -2.51 29.37 45.28
C GLY A 435 -2.15 28.52 46.51
N LYS A 436 -2.03 27.19 46.39
CA LYS A 436 -1.57 26.31 47.47
C LYS A 436 -0.04 26.24 47.53
N ASN A 437 0.49 25.98 48.73
CA ASN A 437 1.90 25.68 48.96
C ASN A 437 2.12 24.17 48.83
N LEU A 438 3.12 23.77 48.05
CA LEU A 438 3.51 22.37 47.85
C LEU A 438 4.99 22.19 48.15
N VAL A 439 5.34 21.03 48.71
CA VAL A 439 6.73 20.60 48.88
C VAL A 439 7.25 20.08 47.55
N ILE A 440 8.39 20.59 47.13
CA ILE A 440 9.18 20.08 46.00
C ILE A 440 10.32 19.28 46.62
N ASN A 441 10.32 17.97 46.34
CA ASN A 441 11.28 17.00 46.87
C ASN A 441 12.35 16.58 45.83
N CYS A 442 12.15 16.91 44.55
CA CYS A 442 13.06 16.53 43.48
C CYS A 442 12.95 17.48 42.28
N LYS A 443 14.05 17.66 41.56
CA LYS A 443 14.14 18.37 40.29
C LYS A 443 14.75 17.45 39.23
N ALA A 444 14.14 17.41 38.04
CA ALA A 444 14.70 16.70 36.90
C ALA A 444 15.35 17.68 35.91
N HIS A 445 16.52 17.34 35.38
CA HIS A 445 17.11 17.99 34.22
C HIS A 445 16.80 17.18 32.97
N VAL A 446 16.00 17.76 32.09
CA VAL A 446 15.54 17.10 30.87
C VAL A 446 16.33 17.66 29.68
N PRO A 447 17.08 16.84 28.93
CA PRO A 447 17.78 17.30 27.73
C PRO A 447 16.81 17.95 26.74
N VAL A 448 17.23 19.08 26.16
CA VAL A 448 16.43 19.84 25.18
C VAL A 448 16.34 19.06 23.88
#